data_AF-A0A8X7UJC9-F1
#
_entry.id   AF-A0A8X7UJC9-F1
#
_cell.length_a   1.000
_cell.length_b   1.000
_cell.length_c   1.000
_cell.angle_alpha   90.00
_cell.angle_beta   90.00
_cell.angle_gamma   90.00
#
_symmetry.space_group_name_H-M   'P 1'
#
loop_
_entity.id
_entity.type
_entity.pdbx_description
1 polymer ?
#
loop_
_entity_poly.entity_id
_entity_poly.type
_entity_poly.pdbx_seq_one_letter_code
_entity_poly.pdbx_strand_id
1 'polypeptide(L)'
;MRVVLSSPLTLHLSIYHFYTVSLSLSLSLPNSFSPFRRVWIPRTIEYSLQYIHGIGRTRARQILVDLQMENKITKDMAEEELIVLRDEVSKYMIEGDLRRFNALAIKRLKEIQCYRGVMHIQGLPCRGQRTKNNCRIELLKARRLQLLARRKFPSNRHNLLVL
;
A
#
# COMPACT_ATOMS: atom_id res chain seq x y z
N MET A 1 71.89 46.44 2.97
CA MET A 1 72.39 45.75 1.76
C MET A 1 72.48 44.25 2.02
N ARG A 2 72.20 43.44 0.98
CA ARG A 2 72.11 41.97 0.89
C ARG A 2 70.81 41.30 1.37
N VAL A 3 69.89 41.27 0.39
CA VAL A 3 68.94 40.22 0.06
C VAL A 3 69.59 38.83 0.17
N VAL A 4 68.97 37.91 0.90
CA VAL A 4 69.07 36.47 0.64
C VAL A 4 67.64 35.93 0.58
N LEU A 5 67.30 35.47 -0.61
CA LEU A 5 66.05 34.84 -1.01
C LEU A 5 65.78 33.59 -0.17
N SER A 6 64.63 33.52 0.49
CA SER A 6 63.98 32.25 0.85
C SER A 6 62.62 32.24 0.19
N SER A 7 62.48 31.35 -0.78
CA SER A 7 61.40 31.25 -1.75
C SER A 7 60.07 30.81 -1.09
N PRO A 8 58.91 31.31 -1.55
CA PRO A 8 57.59 30.99 -1.01
C PRO A 8 57.02 29.64 -1.50
N LEU A 9 57.87 28.76 -2.06
CA LEU A 9 57.42 27.58 -2.81
C LEU A 9 57.41 26.27 -2.00
N THR A 10 57.89 26.26 -0.75
CA THR A 10 57.90 25.04 0.08
C THR A 10 56.60 24.80 0.87
N LEU A 11 55.70 25.79 0.95
CA LEU A 11 54.41 25.64 1.64
C LEU A 11 53.25 25.24 0.72
N HIS A 12 53.43 25.25 -0.61
CA HIS A 12 52.38 24.87 -1.56
C HIS A 12 52.34 23.36 -1.84
N LEU A 13 53.43 22.62 -1.59
CA LEU A 13 53.48 21.17 -1.84
C LEU A 13 52.92 20.30 -0.70
N SER A 14 52.82 20.82 0.54
CA SER A 14 52.25 20.06 1.66
C SER A 14 50.72 20.05 1.66
N ILE A 15 50.08 21.09 1.12
CA ILE A 15 48.61 21.16 1.01
C ILE A 15 48.13 20.22 -0.12
N TYR A 16 48.85 20.13 -1.24
CA TYR A 16 48.46 19.26 -2.36
C TYR A 16 48.61 17.75 -2.07
N HIS A 17 49.47 17.36 -1.12
CA HIS A 17 49.64 15.95 -0.75
C HIS A 17 48.52 15.42 0.16
N PHE A 18 47.76 16.30 0.81
CA PHE A 18 46.57 15.93 1.60
C PHE A 18 45.31 15.79 0.73
N TYR A 19 45.20 16.57 -0.35
CA TYR A 19 44.05 16.52 -1.26
C TYR A 19 44.09 15.33 -2.24
N THR A 20 45.25 14.78 -2.58
CA THR A 20 45.36 13.60 -3.46
C THR A 20 45.01 12.28 -2.77
N VAL A 21 45.25 12.15 -1.47
CA VAL A 21 44.91 10.93 -0.69
C VAL A 21 43.40 10.85 -0.37
N SER A 22 42.69 11.99 -0.37
CA SER A 22 41.23 12.03 -0.15
C SER A 22 40.40 11.78 -1.41
N LEU A 23 40.99 11.88 -2.62
CA LEU A 23 40.28 11.66 -3.88
C LEU A 23 40.43 10.22 -4.43
N SER A 24 41.38 9.43 -3.91
CA SER A 24 41.61 8.03 -4.31
C SER A 24 40.80 7.00 -3.50
N LEU A 25 40.14 7.41 -2.40
CA LEU A 25 39.25 6.54 -1.62
C LEU A 25 37.76 6.68 -1.98
N SER A 26 37.46 7.26 -3.15
CA SER A 26 36.09 7.50 -3.65
C SER A 26 35.72 6.67 -4.88
N LEU A 27 36.52 5.64 -5.22
CA LEU A 27 36.35 4.82 -6.43
C LEU A 27 36.37 3.31 -6.16
N SER A 28 35.82 2.90 -5.02
CA SER A 28 35.36 1.52 -4.80
C SER A 28 34.02 1.52 -4.06
N LEU A 29 33.08 2.33 -4.55
CA LEU A 29 31.67 2.08 -4.24
C LEU A 29 31.27 0.80 -4.99
N PRO A 30 30.85 -0.28 -4.32
CA PRO A 30 30.20 -1.37 -5.01
C PRO A 30 28.94 -0.82 -5.67
N ASN A 31 28.98 -0.74 -7.00
CA ASN A 31 27.83 -0.52 -7.86
C ASN A 31 26.82 -1.65 -7.66
N SER A 32 26.01 -1.57 -6.59
CA SER A 32 24.73 -2.29 -6.45
C SER A 32 23.96 -1.89 -5.19
N PHE A 33 24.09 -0.66 -4.67
CA PHE A 33 23.13 -0.17 -3.68
C PHE A 33 21.91 0.43 -4.40
N SER A 34 21.05 -0.44 -4.92
CA SER A 34 19.70 -0.05 -5.35
C SER A 34 18.79 -0.01 -4.11
N PRO A 35 18.35 1.16 -3.61
CA PRO A 35 17.51 1.24 -2.39
C PRO A 35 16.07 0.75 -2.62
N PHE A 36 15.76 0.29 -3.83
CA PHE A 36 14.45 -0.18 -4.27
C PHE A 36 14.49 -1.57 -4.88
N ARG A 37 15.40 -2.45 -4.42
CA ARG A 37 15.14 -3.87 -4.63
C ARG A 37 13.94 -4.21 -3.76
N ARG A 38 12.74 -4.25 -4.36
CA ARG A 38 11.55 -4.87 -3.77
C ARG A 38 11.91 -6.33 -3.54
N VAL A 39 12.58 -6.60 -2.41
CA VAL A 39 12.87 -7.95 -1.98
C VAL A 39 11.51 -8.59 -1.81
N TRP A 40 11.21 -9.57 -2.66
CA TRP A 40 10.05 -10.41 -2.46
C TRP A 40 10.34 -11.19 -1.18
N ILE A 41 9.75 -10.75 -0.06
CA ILE A 41 9.92 -11.40 1.23
C ILE A 41 8.94 -12.58 1.22
N PRO A 42 9.40 -13.84 1.26
CA PRO A 42 8.52 -14.98 1.46
C PRO A 42 7.66 -14.76 2.70
N ARG A 43 6.34 -14.93 2.55
CA ARG A 43 5.38 -14.79 3.64
C ARG A 43 4.95 -16.17 4.13
N THR A 44 4.74 -16.28 5.44
CA THR A 44 4.18 -17.47 6.07
C THR A 44 2.69 -17.57 5.78
N ILE A 45 2.14 -18.77 5.96
CA ILE A 45 0.74 -19.09 5.64
C ILE A 45 -0.25 -18.16 6.38
N GLU A 46 0.02 -17.82 7.65
CA GLU A 46 -0.84 -16.90 8.42
C GLU A 46 -1.08 -15.56 7.71
N TYR A 47 -0.06 -15.03 7.05
CA TYR A 47 -0.13 -13.73 6.38
C TYR A 47 -0.64 -13.86 4.95
N SER A 48 -0.37 -14.97 4.26
CA SER A 48 -0.87 -15.16 2.90
C SER A 48 -2.39 -15.31 2.87
N LEU A 49 -2.98 -16.00 3.85
CA LEU A 49 -4.44 -16.12 3.99
C LEU A 49 -5.14 -14.76 4.20
N GLN A 50 -4.46 -13.77 4.77
CA GLN A 50 -5.03 -12.43 5.01
C GLN A 50 -5.20 -11.59 3.73
N TYR A 51 -4.62 -12.01 2.60
CA TYR A 51 -4.89 -11.37 1.32
C TYR A 51 -6.33 -11.64 0.85
N ILE A 52 -6.94 -12.71 1.32
CA ILE A 52 -8.33 -13.07 1.01
C ILE A 52 -9.27 -12.16 1.81
N HIS A 53 -10.16 -11.46 1.10
CA HIS A 53 -11.09 -10.52 1.73
C HIS A 53 -12.11 -11.26 2.60
N GLY A 54 -12.04 -11.06 3.91
CA GLY A 54 -12.91 -11.72 4.90
C GLY A 54 -12.15 -12.60 5.89
N ILE A 55 -10.88 -12.91 5.62
CA ILE A 55 -10.00 -13.62 6.52
C ILE A 55 -9.10 -12.62 7.24
N GLY A 56 -9.26 -12.53 8.56
CA GLY A 56 -8.40 -11.73 9.43
C GLY A 56 -7.35 -12.60 10.13
N ARG A 57 -6.50 -11.97 10.95
CA ARG A 57 -5.45 -12.65 11.74
C ARG A 57 -5.99 -13.78 12.62
N THR A 58 -7.14 -13.56 13.26
CA THR A 58 -7.76 -14.53 14.16
C THR A 58 -8.27 -15.75 13.40
N ARG A 59 -9.00 -15.53 12.30
CA ARG A 59 -9.53 -16.61 11.44
C ARG A 59 -8.41 -17.41 10.77
N ALA A 60 -7.37 -16.74 10.29
CA ALA A 60 -6.22 -17.41 9.68
C ALA A 60 -5.55 -18.38 10.67
N ARG A 61 -5.39 -17.98 11.94
CA ARG A 61 -4.86 -18.88 12.99
C ARG A 61 -5.81 -20.02 13.33
N GLN A 62 -7.12 -19.77 13.37
CA GLN A 62 -8.12 -20.82 13.60
C GLN A 62 -8.04 -21.90 12.52
N ILE A 63 -8.02 -21.50 11.25
CA ILE A 63 -7.90 -22.44 10.12
C ILE A 63 -6.64 -23.31 10.24
N LEU A 64 -5.52 -22.73 10.67
CA LEU A 64 -4.27 -23.48 10.86
C LEU A 64 -4.32 -24.45 12.03
N VAL A 65 -4.98 -24.07 13.14
CA VAL A 65 -5.19 -24.94 14.29
C VAL A 65 -6.12 -26.10 13.95
N ASP A 66 -7.21 -25.82 13.22
CA ASP A 66 -8.20 -26.81 12.81
C ASP A 66 -7.59 -27.85 11.87
N LEU A 67 -6.67 -27.43 11.01
CA LEU A 67 -5.92 -28.30 10.09
C LEU A 67 -4.65 -28.92 10.70
N GLN A 68 -4.30 -28.57 11.94
CA GLN A 68 -3.06 -28.97 12.59
C GLN A 68 -1.80 -28.71 11.72
N MET A 69 -1.84 -27.65 10.92
CA MET A 69 -0.80 -27.29 9.97
C MET A 69 0.26 -26.39 10.62
N GLU A 70 1.53 -26.69 10.38
CA GLU A 70 2.62 -25.82 10.82
C GLU A 70 2.74 -24.55 9.96
N ASN A 71 3.27 -23.49 10.58
CA ASN A 71 3.51 -22.19 9.94
C ASN A 71 4.69 -22.24 8.96
N LYS A 72 4.49 -22.88 7.81
CA LYS A 72 5.47 -22.94 6.72
C LYS A 72 5.46 -21.67 5.86
N ILE A 73 6.48 -21.54 5.02
CA ILE A 73 6.53 -20.52 3.97
C ILE A 73 5.60 -20.95 2.84
N THR A 74 4.84 -20.01 2.28
CA THR A 74 3.80 -20.30 1.26
C THR A 74 4.34 -20.99 -0.01
N LYS A 75 5.64 -20.88 -0.29
CA LYS A 75 6.28 -21.48 -1.47
C LYS A 75 6.51 -22.99 -1.35
N ASP A 76 6.59 -23.50 -0.13
CA ASP A 76 7.05 -24.86 0.14
C ASP A 76 5.87 -25.82 0.41
N MET A 77 4.68 -25.45 -0.05
CA MET A 77 3.45 -26.21 0.21
C MET A 77 3.29 -27.39 -0.74
N ALA A 78 2.82 -28.52 -0.20
CA ALA A 78 2.37 -29.65 -1.00
C ALA A 78 0.99 -29.34 -1.61
N GLU A 79 0.72 -29.88 -2.80
CA GLU A 79 -0.57 -29.66 -3.49
C GLU A 79 -1.76 -30.21 -2.67
N GLU A 80 -1.56 -31.31 -1.93
CA GLU A 80 -2.58 -31.90 -1.06
C GLU A 80 -3.00 -30.94 0.08
N GLU A 81 -2.03 -30.29 0.72
CA GLU A 81 -2.27 -29.29 1.77
C GLU A 81 -3.06 -28.09 1.22
N LEU A 82 -2.85 -27.72 -0.06
CA LEU A 82 -3.58 -26.63 -0.72
C LEU A 82 -5.05 -26.97 -0.97
N ILE A 83 -5.36 -28.21 -1.34
CA ILE A 83 -6.74 -28.67 -1.54
C ILE A 83 -7.51 -28.60 -0.23
N VAL A 84 -6.93 -29.17 0.83
CA VAL A 84 -7.52 -29.17 2.18
C VAL A 84 -7.76 -27.74 2.68
N LEU A 85 -6.79 -26.84 2.47
CA LEU A 85 -6.97 -25.43 2.82
C LEU A 85 -8.10 -24.76 2.04
N ARG A 86 -8.27 -25.06 0.75
CA ARG A 86 -9.37 -24.50 -0.06
C ARG A 86 -10.73 -24.98 0.45
N ASP A 87 -10.83 -26.25 0.84
CA ASP A 87 -12.08 -26.82 1.35
C ASP A 87 -12.47 -26.20 2.70
N GLU A 88 -11.52 -26.00 3.60
CA GLU A 88 -11.76 -25.30 4.87
C GLU A 88 -12.12 -23.82 4.67
N VAL A 89 -11.41 -23.14 3.78
CA VAL A 89 -11.66 -21.72 3.46
C VAL A 89 -13.07 -21.53 2.89
N SER A 90 -13.56 -22.48 2.09
CA SER A 90 -14.89 -22.43 1.46
C SER A 90 -16.06 -22.43 2.45
N LYS A 91 -15.84 -22.85 3.70
CA LYS A 91 -16.87 -22.81 4.76
C LYS A 91 -17.19 -21.39 5.23
N TYR A 92 -16.29 -20.43 4.99
CA TYR A 92 -16.46 -19.05 5.42
C TYR A 92 -17.05 -18.17 4.33
N MET A 93 -17.84 -17.16 4.73
CA MET A 93 -18.30 -16.12 3.81
C MET A 93 -17.13 -15.21 3.40
N ILE A 94 -16.69 -15.34 2.15
CA ILE A 94 -15.47 -14.71 1.63
C ILE A 94 -15.80 -13.80 0.44
N GLU A 95 -14.91 -12.84 0.17
CA GLU A 95 -14.85 -12.01 -1.03
C GLU A 95 -16.21 -11.50 -1.53
N GLY A 96 -16.76 -12.13 -2.57
CA GLY A 96 -17.98 -11.72 -3.25
C GLY A 96 -19.19 -11.73 -2.34
N ASP A 97 -19.37 -12.81 -1.57
CA ASP A 97 -20.52 -12.98 -0.70
C ASP A 97 -20.49 -11.98 0.46
N LEU A 98 -19.33 -11.78 1.07
CA LEU A 98 -19.15 -10.79 2.14
C LEU A 98 -19.38 -9.37 1.63
N ARG A 99 -18.92 -9.06 0.41
CA ARG A 99 -19.17 -7.75 -0.24
C ARG A 99 -20.65 -7.55 -0.54
N ARG A 100 -21.34 -8.56 -1.07
CA ARG A 100 -22.77 -8.52 -1.37
C ARG A 100 -23.60 -8.37 -0.09
N PHE A 101 -23.28 -9.14 0.94
CA PHE A 101 -23.93 -9.04 2.25
C PHE A 101 -23.81 -7.61 2.83
N ASN A 102 -22.60 -7.05 2.84
CA ASN A 102 -22.37 -5.68 3.32
C ASN A 102 -23.09 -4.63 2.45
N ALA A 103 -23.09 -4.79 1.13
CA ALA A 103 -23.80 -3.89 0.22
C ALA A 103 -25.32 -3.92 0.45
N LEU A 104 -25.89 -5.10 0.65
CA LEU A 104 -27.31 -5.27 0.98
C LEU A 104 -27.66 -4.64 2.34
N ALA A 105 -26.82 -4.84 3.35
CA ALA A 105 -27.01 -4.23 4.66
C ALA A 105 -27.00 -2.69 4.58
N ILE A 106 -26.07 -2.11 3.82
CA ILE A 106 -26.01 -0.66 3.59
C ILE A 106 -27.22 -0.18 2.78
N LYS A 107 -27.62 -0.91 1.74
CA LYS A 107 -28.80 -0.58 0.92
C LYS A 107 -30.06 -0.55 1.77
N ARG A 108 -30.27 -1.57 2.61
CA ARG A 108 -31.37 -1.62 3.58
C ARG A 108 -31.39 -0.40 4.51
N LEU A 109 -30.23 0.00 5.04
CA LEU A 109 -30.15 1.19 5.90
C LEU A 109 -30.55 2.48 5.17
N LYS A 110 -30.21 2.59 3.88
CA LYS A 110 -30.59 3.74 3.04
C LYS A 110 -32.08 3.75 2.73
N GLU A 111 -32.66 2.60 2.40
CA GLU A 111 -34.09 2.45 2.11
C GLU A 111 -34.97 2.80 3.32
N ILE A 112 -34.56 2.39 4.52
CA ILE A 112 -35.26 2.72 5.79
C ILE A 112 -35.16 4.22 6.13
N GLN A 113 -34.19 4.95 5.58
CA GLN A 113 -33.92 6.36 5.89
C GLN A 113 -33.62 6.68 7.36
N CYS A 114 -33.13 5.69 8.13
CA CYS A 114 -32.62 5.94 9.48
C CYS A 114 -31.42 6.91 9.46
N TYR A 115 -31.09 7.54 10.60
CA TYR A 115 -29.94 8.46 10.70
C TYR A 115 -28.65 7.90 10.05
N ARG A 116 -28.33 6.63 10.32
CA ARG A 116 -27.16 5.96 9.72
C ARG A 116 -27.27 5.86 8.20
N GLY A 117 -28.45 5.59 7.67
CA GLY A 117 -28.74 5.56 6.23
C GLY A 117 -28.49 6.91 5.57
N VAL A 118 -28.99 7.99 6.18
CA VAL A 118 -28.77 9.37 5.70
C VAL A 118 -27.28 9.72 5.68
N MET A 119 -26.53 9.38 6.73
CA MET A 119 -25.07 9.59 6.76
C MET A 119 -24.35 8.80 5.66
N HIS A 120 -24.78 7.56 5.38
CA HIS A 120 -24.25 6.75 4.28
C HIS A 120 -24.59 7.30 2.88
N ILE A 121 -25.66 8.08 2.72
CA ILE A 121 -25.98 8.78 1.47
C ILE A 121 -25.09 10.02 1.32
N GLN A 122 -24.92 10.77 2.41
CA GLN A 122 -24.14 12.00 2.44
C GLN A 122 -22.61 11.76 2.45
N GLY A 123 -22.17 10.52 2.71
CA GLY A 123 -20.74 10.20 2.83
C GLY A 123 -20.10 10.79 4.09
N LEU A 124 -20.85 10.77 5.20
CA LEU A 124 -20.43 11.26 6.51
C LEU A 124 -20.34 10.10 7.51
N PRO A 125 -19.56 10.24 8.60
CA PRO A 125 -19.43 9.20 9.60
C PRO A 125 -20.75 8.91 10.33
N CYS A 126 -21.10 7.63 10.48
CA CYS A 126 -22.39 7.20 11.01
C CYS A 126 -22.42 6.85 12.50
N ARG A 127 -21.30 6.98 13.22
CA ARG A 127 -21.13 6.59 14.65
C ARG A 127 -21.10 7.78 15.62
N GLY A 128 -21.74 8.91 15.27
CA GLY A 128 -21.79 10.10 16.14
C GLY A 128 -20.46 10.87 16.23
N GLN A 129 -19.57 10.69 15.26
CA GLN A 129 -18.29 11.41 15.20
C GLN A 129 -18.52 12.87 14.75
N ARG A 130 -17.66 13.79 15.20
CA ARG A 130 -17.77 15.22 14.85
C ARG A 130 -17.56 15.46 13.35
N THR A 131 -18.52 16.12 12.70
CA THR A 131 -18.54 16.34 11.24
C THR A 131 -17.92 17.65 10.76
N LYS A 132 -17.76 18.63 11.65
CA LYS A 132 -17.30 19.99 11.30
C LYS A 132 -15.87 20.04 10.74
N ASN A 133 -14.93 19.32 11.35
CA ASN A 133 -13.49 19.45 11.02
C ASN A 133 -12.84 18.11 10.61
N ASN A 134 -13.23 16.98 11.23
CA ASN A 134 -12.47 15.72 11.17
C ASN A 134 -13.12 14.65 10.27
N CYS A 135 -13.61 15.05 9.10
CA CYS A 135 -14.32 14.14 8.16
C CYS A 135 -13.63 13.97 6.81
N ARG A 136 -12.35 14.33 6.71
CA ARG A 136 -11.62 14.37 5.44
C ARG A 136 -11.66 13.03 4.70
N ILE A 137 -11.50 11.90 5.38
CA ILE A 137 -11.44 10.58 4.75
C ILE A 137 -12.78 10.22 4.07
N GLU A 138 -13.90 10.40 4.77
CA GLU A 138 -15.23 10.05 4.24
C GLU A 138 -15.66 11.03 3.13
N LEU A 139 -15.39 12.34 3.31
CA LEU A 139 -15.62 13.36 2.27
C LEU A 139 -14.80 13.10 1.00
N LEU A 140 -13.53 12.66 1.14
CA LEU A 140 -12.70 12.30 -0.01
C LEU A 140 -13.25 11.08 -0.76
N LYS A 141 -13.78 10.07 -0.05
CA LYS A 141 -14.43 8.92 -0.68
C LYS A 141 -15.67 9.36 -1.46
N ALA A 142 -16.51 10.22 -0.87
CA ALA A 142 -17.69 10.76 -1.54
C ALA A 142 -17.32 11.56 -2.81
N ARG A 143 -16.32 12.45 -2.72
CA ARG A 143 -15.81 13.21 -3.89
C ARG A 143 -15.21 12.31 -4.97
N ARG A 144 -14.47 11.27 -4.60
CA ARG A 144 -13.88 10.32 -5.56
C ARG A 144 -14.95 9.61 -6.37
N LEU A 145 -16.06 9.21 -5.75
CA LEU A 145 -17.19 8.60 -6.45
C LEU A 145 -17.82 9.57 -7.48
N GLN A 146 -17.98 10.84 -7.12
CA GLN A 146 -18.50 11.87 -8.03
C GLN A 146 -17.57 12.09 -9.24
N LEU A 147 -16.25 12.12 -9.02
CA LEU A 147 -15.26 12.25 -10.10
C LEU A 147 -15.26 11.03 -11.03
N LEU A 148 -15.40 9.82 -10.49
CA LEU A 148 -15.50 8.59 -11.28
C LEU A 148 -16.78 8.55 -12.11
N ALA A 149 -17.91 9.02 -11.57
CA ALA A 149 -19.16 9.14 -12.31
C ALA A 149 -19.04 10.14 -13.47
N ARG A 150 -18.37 11.28 -13.25
CA ARG A 150 -18.08 12.27 -14.31
C ARG A 150 -17.20 11.71 -15.44
N ARG A 151 -16.24 10.84 -15.12
CA ARG A 151 -15.34 10.23 -16.13
C ARG A 151 -16.01 9.20 -17.04
N LYS A 152 -17.13 8.60 -16.64
CA LYS A 152 -17.81 7.56 -17.43
C LYS A 152 -18.58 8.07 -18.65
N PHE A 153 -18.82 9.38 -18.77
CA PHE A 153 -19.48 9.99 -19.93
C PHE A 153 -18.64 11.16 -20.48
N PRO A 154 -17.67 10.92 -21.37
CA PRO A 154 -17.09 12.01 -22.13
C PRO A 154 -18.17 12.56 -23.07
N SER A 155 -18.60 13.79 -22.82
CA SER A 155 -19.51 14.50 -23.72
C SER A 155 -18.78 14.82 -25.02
N ASN A 156 -18.95 14.00 -26.06
CA ASN A 156 -18.59 14.38 -27.43
C ASN A 156 -19.55 15.49 -27.90
N ARG A 157 -19.18 16.75 -27.62
CA ARG A 157 -19.85 17.96 -28.15
C ARG A 157 -19.05 18.56 -29.30
N HIS A 158 -18.65 17.74 -30.26
CA HIS A 158 -18.06 18.23 -31.51
C HIS A 158 -18.81 17.56 -32.67
N ASN A 159 -19.26 18.39 -33.62
CA ASN A 159 -20.04 18.10 -34.83
C ASN A 159 -21.57 18.25 -34.72
N LEU A 160 -22.03 19.47 -34.45
CA LEU A 160 -23.30 20.00 -34.95
C LEU A 160 -23.07 21.48 -35.28
N LEU A 161 -22.39 21.76 -36.40
CA LEU A 161 -22.37 23.05 -37.09
C LEU A 161 -21.63 22.84 -38.43
N VAL A 162 -22.31 22.25 -39.40
CA VAL A 162 -22.10 22.53 -40.83
C VAL A 162 -23.49 22.57 -41.43
N LEU A 163 -23.98 23.80 -41.65
CA LEU A 163 -25.00 24.13 -42.64
C LEU A 163 -24.37 24.04 -44.03
#